data_AF-A0A9N9TRK1-F1
#
_entry.id   AF-A0A9N9TRK1-F1
#
_cell.length_a   1.000
_cell.length_b   1.000
_cell.length_c   1.000
_cell.angle_alpha   90.00
_cell.angle_beta   90.00
_cell.angle_gamma   90.00
#
_symmetry.space_group_name_H-M   'P 1'
#
loop_
_entity.id
_entity.type
_entity.pdbx_description
1 polymer ?
#
loop_
_entity_poly.entity_id
_entity_poly.type
_entity_poly.pdbx_seq_one_letter_code
_entity_poly.pdbx_strand_id
1 'polypeptide(L)'
;MSFFRFFWLRNLIRKNTNPIPVDKAALWKNRLAIAYALIAWNAFGFVLYQICSGKGDWATYHGLSEEKKASAGHEWAKLLKIDNAKVYRVEGFSVKEVIDEKESDSQL
;
A
#
# COMPACT_ATOMS: atom_id res chain seq x y z
N MET A 1 -4.92 23.52 -10.88
CA MET A 1 -4.69 22.24 -11.59
C MET A 1 -5.69 21.21 -11.07
N SER A 2 -6.53 20.63 -11.93
CA SER A 2 -7.55 19.65 -11.53
C SER A 2 -7.15 18.26 -12.03
N PHE A 3 -6.48 17.48 -11.18
CA PHE A 3 -5.97 16.14 -11.51
C PHE A 3 -7.04 15.03 -11.47
N PHE A 4 -8.26 15.33 -11.01
CA PHE A 4 -9.34 14.35 -10.83
C PHE A 4 -10.65 14.72 -11.53
N ARG A 5 -10.61 15.04 -12.84
CA ARG A 5 -11.85 15.10 -13.65
C ARG A 5 -12.08 13.75 -14.32
N PHE A 6 -12.78 12.85 -13.62
CA PHE A 6 -13.29 11.62 -14.22
C PHE A 6 -14.49 11.93 -15.13
N PHE A 7 -14.21 12.37 -16.35
CA PHE A 7 -15.24 12.72 -17.34
C PHE A 7 -16.17 11.55 -17.65
N TRP A 8 -15.63 10.33 -17.71
CA TRP A 8 -16.43 9.12 -17.92
C TRP A 8 -17.43 8.88 -16.79
N LEU A 9 -17.01 9.02 -15.52
CA LEU A 9 -17.88 8.84 -14.37
C LEU A 9 -19.00 9.89 -14.34
N ARG A 10 -18.66 11.16 -14.59
CA ARG A 10 -19.65 12.23 -14.71
C ARG A 10 -20.65 11.95 -15.83
N ASN A 11 -20.18 11.43 -16.97
CA ASN A 11 -21.05 11.09 -18.10
C ASN A 11 -21.94 9.88 -17.81
N LEU A 12 -21.42 8.87 -17.10
CA LEU A 12 -22.17 7.69 -16.65
C LEU A 12 -23.31 8.09 -15.70
N ILE A 13 -22.98 8.89 -14.67
CA ILE A 13 -23.97 9.38 -13.70
C ILE A 13 -25.03 10.22 -14.41
N ARG A 14 -24.63 11.11 -15.33
CA ARG A 14 -25.59 11.96 -16.05
C ARG A 14 -26.48 11.16 -17.01
N LYS A 15 -25.99 10.06 -17.59
CA LYS A 15 -26.78 9.18 -18.46
C LYS A 15 -27.74 8.27 -17.69
N ASN A 16 -27.36 7.85 -16.48
CA ASN A 16 -28.13 6.88 -15.68
C ASN A 16 -29.04 7.53 -14.63
N THR A 17 -28.85 8.81 -14.31
CA THR A 17 -29.57 9.50 -13.23
C THR A 17 -30.34 10.70 -13.75
N ASN A 18 -31.65 10.74 -13.49
CA ASN A 18 -32.50 11.90 -13.76
C ASN A 18 -32.14 13.09 -12.86
N PRO A 19 -32.40 14.34 -13.31
CA PRO A 19 -32.15 15.54 -12.50
C PRO A 19 -32.92 15.44 -11.17
N ILE A 20 -32.19 15.59 -10.07
CA ILE A 20 -32.75 15.47 -8.72
C ILE A 20 -33.39 16.81 -8.35
N PRO A 21 -34.63 16.84 -7.84
CA PRO A 21 -35.25 18.06 -7.36
C PRO A 21 -34.51 18.64 -6.14
N VAL A 22 -34.49 19.96 -6.03
CA VAL A 22 -33.64 20.72 -5.09
C VAL A 22 -33.83 20.26 -3.64
N ASP A 23 -35.08 20.05 -3.22
CA ASP A 23 -35.40 19.66 -1.84
C ASP A 23 -34.82 18.28 -1.50
N LYS A 24 -34.93 17.32 -2.42
CA LYS A 24 -34.34 15.99 -2.24
C LYS A 24 -32.82 16.06 -2.21
N ALA A 25 -32.21 16.89 -3.05
CA ALA A 25 -30.76 17.06 -3.08
C ALA A 25 -30.23 17.60 -1.74
N ALA A 26 -30.91 18.59 -1.15
CA ALA A 26 -30.53 19.15 0.15
C ALA A 26 -30.60 18.11 1.28
N LEU A 27 -31.67 17.31 1.31
CA LEU A 27 -31.82 16.23 2.30
C LEU A 27 -30.71 15.17 2.18
N TRP A 28 -30.44 14.71 0.95
CA TRP A 28 -29.40 13.71 0.72
C TRP A 28 -27.99 14.24 0.99
N LYS A 29 -27.72 15.51 0.70
CA LYS A 29 -26.45 16.16 1.07
C LYS A 29 -26.21 16.08 2.58
N ASN A 30 -27.22 16.44 3.39
CA ASN A 30 -27.08 16.44 4.85
C ASN A 30 -26.91 15.03 5.41
N ARG A 31 -27.66 14.05 4.89
CA ARG A 31 -27.54 12.64 5.30
C ARG A 31 -26.17 12.06 4.97
N LEU A 32 -25.67 12.33 3.76
CA LEU A 32 -24.34 11.88 3.33
C LEU A 32 -23.23 12.56 4.14
N ALA A 33 -23.40 13.83 4.50
CA ALA A 33 -22.45 14.52 5.37
C ALA A 33 -22.34 13.88 6.76
N ILE A 34 -23.47 13.51 7.37
CA ILE A 34 -23.50 12.81 8.67
C ILE A 34 -22.86 11.43 8.56
N ALA A 35 -23.25 10.65 7.53
CA ALA A 35 -22.66 9.33 7.30
C ALA A 35 -21.15 9.42 7.09
N TYR A 36 -20.69 10.39 6.29
CA TYR A 36 -19.29 10.67 6.07
C TYR A 36 -18.56 11.00 7.39
N ALA A 37 -19.13 11.88 8.21
CA ALA A 37 -18.54 12.25 9.50
C ALA A 37 -18.38 11.04 10.44
N LEU A 38 -19.39 10.17 10.52
CA LEU A 38 -19.33 8.96 11.35
C LEU A 38 -18.25 7.98 10.84
N ILE A 39 -18.21 7.73 9.52
CA ILE A 39 -17.21 6.83 8.93
C ILE A 39 -15.80 7.40 9.12
N ALA A 40 -15.62 8.70 8.86
CA ALA A 40 -14.35 9.38 9.03
C ALA A 40 -13.89 9.36 10.50
N TRP A 41 -14.80 9.55 11.45
CA TRP A 41 -14.48 9.50 12.87
C TRP A 41 -14.02 8.10 13.32
N ASN A 42 -14.69 7.05 12.84
CA ASN A 42 -14.29 5.67 13.12
C ASN A 42 -12.95 5.33 12.47
N ALA A 43 -12.75 5.73 11.21
CA ALA A 43 -11.48 5.54 10.51
C ALA A 43 -10.34 6.30 11.20
N PHE A 44 -10.60 7.51 11.68
CA PHE A 44 -9.63 8.31 12.43
C PHE A 44 -9.22 7.63 13.74
N GLY A 45 -10.19 7.14 14.52
CA GLY A 45 -9.91 6.37 15.73
C GLY A 45 -9.12 5.09 15.44
N PHE A 46 -9.45 4.39 14.34
CA PHE A 46 -8.71 3.21 13.90
C PHE A 46 -7.25 3.53 13.55
N VAL A 47 -7.00 4.62 12.81
CA VAL A 47 -5.64 5.06 12.49
C VAL A 47 -4.86 5.41 13.75
N LEU A 48 -5.46 6.15 14.69
CA LEU A 48 -4.82 6.47 15.98
C LEU A 48 -4.48 5.21 16.78
N TYR A 49 -5.40 4.24 16.82
CA TYR A 49 -5.15 2.95 17.47
C TYR A 49 -3.97 2.21 16.83
N GLN A 50 -3.87 2.19 15.50
CA GLN A 50 -2.76 1.55 14.81
C GLN A 50 -1.42 2.24 15.12
N ILE A 51 -1.39 3.56 15.18
CA ILE A 51 -0.20 4.33 15.56
C ILE A 51 0.21 4.00 17.00
N CYS A 52 -0.72 4.07 17.96
CA CYS A 52 -0.43 3.77 19.37
C CYS A 52 -0.01 2.32 19.61
N SER A 53 -0.54 1.37 18.82
CA SER A 53 -0.21 -0.05 18.94
C SER A 53 1.15 -0.42 18.31
N GLY A 54 1.94 0.56 17.87
CA GLY A 54 3.22 0.33 17.19
C GLY A 54 3.08 -0.31 15.80
N LYS A 55 1.86 -0.44 15.29
CA LYS A 55 1.54 -0.95 13.94
C LYS A 55 1.37 0.17 12.91
N GLY A 56 1.81 1.39 13.24
CA GLY A 56 1.82 2.52 12.31
C GLY A 56 2.67 2.27 11.06
N ASP A 57 3.59 1.32 11.16
CA ASP A 57 4.38 0.82 10.04
C ASP A 57 3.76 -0.49 9.52
N TRP A 58 2.66 -0.35 8.77
CA TRP A 58 1.89 -1.47 8.20
C TRP A 58 2.76 -2.42 7.36
N ALA A 59 3.84 -1.91 6.76
CA ALA A 59 4.82 -2.69 6.00
C ALA A 59 5.63 -3.67 6.87
N THR A 60 5.93 -3.28 8.11
CA THR A 60 6.74 -4.06 9.04
C THR A 60 5.89 -5.14 9.72
N TYR A 61 4.59 -4.86 9.95
CA TYR A 61 3.65 -5.84 10.50
C TYR A 61 3.29 -6.97 9.53
N HIS A 62 3.28 -6.72 8.22
CA HIS A 62 3.04 -7.74 7.19
C HIS A 62 4.33 -8.45 6.73
N GLY A 63 5.48 -8.23 7.38
CA GLY A 63 6.75 -8.89 7.04
C GLY A 63 7.43 -8.38 5.77
N LEU A 64 6.86 -7.38 5.07
CA LEU A 64 7.45 -6.83 3.84
C LEU A 64 8.71 -5.98 4.08
N SER A 65 9.00 -5.58 5.32
CA SER A 65 10.19 -4.78 5.63
C SER A 65 11.46 -5.62 5.79
N GLU A 66 11.37 -6.90 6.15
CA GLU A 66 12.55 -7.77 6.28
C GLU A 66 12.89 -8.51 4.97
N GLU A 67 11.89 -8.92 4.19
CA GLU A 67 12.13 -9.59 2.90
C GLU A 67 12.72 -8.66 1.82
N LYS A 68 12.55 -7.33 1.95
CA LYS A 68 13.10 -6.36 0.99
C LYS A 68 14.62 -6.19 1.03
N LYS A 69 15.33 -6.86 1.94
CA LYS A 69 16.79 -6.92 1.90
C LYS A 69 17.33 -8.15 1.15
N ALA A 70 16.48 -9.09 0.75
CA ALA A 70 16.88 -10.12 -0.20
C ALA A 70 16.87 -9.49 -1.60
N SER A 71 18.03 -9.37 -2.24
CA SER A 71 18.08 -9.08 -3.68
C SER A 71 17.25 -10.13 -4.41
N ALA A 72 16.54 -9.78 -5.49
CA ALA A 72 15.75 -10.76 -6.26
C ALA A 72 16.58 -12.00 -6.64
N GLY A 73 17.89 -11.85 -6.83
CA GLY A 73 18.80 -12.98 -7.07
C GLY A 73 18.92 -13.98 -5.91
N HIS A 74 18.77 -13.56 -4.65
CA HIS A 74 18.74 -14.46 -3.48
C HIS A 74 17.45 -15.29 -3.45
N GLU A 75 16.30 -14.68 -3.77
CA GLU A 75 15.04 -15.42 -3.85
C GLU A 75 15.11 -16.53 -4.92
N TRP A 76 15.71 -16.24 -6.08
CA TRP A 76 15.92 -17.22 -7.13
C TRP A 76 16.92 -18.33 -6.73
N ALA A 77 18.01 -18.00 -6.05
CA ALA A 77 18.96 -18.98 -5.53
C ALA A 77 18.31 -19.95 -4.55
N LYS A 78 17.49 -19.43 -3.63
CA LYS A 78 16.72 -20.21 -2.66
C LYS A 78 15.69 -21.12 -3.33
N LEU A 79 14.98 -20.62 -4.34
CA LEU A 79 14.03 -21.44 -5.13
C LEU A 79 14.73 -22.59 -5.86
N LEU A 80 15.95 -22.37 -6.35
CA LEU A 80 16.74 -23.36 -7.07
C LEU A 80 17.58 -24.28 -6.17
N LYS A 81 17.52 -24.09 -4.84
CA LYS A 81 18.31 -24.85 -3.83
C LYS A 81 19.81 -24.87 -4.16
N ILE A 82 20.36 -23.71 -4.51
CA ILE A 82 21.79 -23.57 -4.78
C ILE A 82 22.46 -23.16 -3.47
N ASP A 83 23.16 -24.09 -2.82
CA ASP A 83 23.70 -23.91 -1.47
C ASP A 83 24.85 -22.88 -1.35
N ASN A 84 25.29 -22.26 -2.46
CA ASN A 84 26.37 -21.26 -2.50
C ASN A 84 26.21 -20.29 -3.69
N ALA A 85 25.13 -19.50 -3.73
CA ALA A 85 24.90 -18.57 -4.83
C ALA A 85 25.53 -17.20 -4.57
N LYS A 86 26.52 -16.81 -5.37
CA LYS A 86 27.10 -15.46 -5.33
C LYS A 86 26.31 -14.52 -6.23
N VAL A 87 25.49 -13.67 -5.63
CA VAL A 87 24.63 -12.72 -6.37
C VAL A 87 25.34 -11.38 -6.50
N TYR A 88 25.63 -10.97 -7.74
CA TYR A 88 26.19 -9.65 -8.03
C TYR A 88 25.08 -8.70 -8.47
N ARG A 89 24.98 -7.54 -7.83
CA ARG A 89 24.13 -6.43 -8.31
C ARG A 89 25.00 -5.42 -9.05
N VAL A 90 24.79 -5.32 -10.35
CA VAL A 90 25.46 -4.33 -11.20
C VAL A 90 24.50 -3.18 -11.46
N GLU A 91 24.86 -1.97 -11.04
CA GLU A 91 24.11 -0.75 -11.35
C GLU A 91 25.03 0.21 -12.13
N GLY A 92 24.72 0.41 -13.42
CA GLY A 92 25.54 1.24 -14.30
C GLY A 92 26.93 0.64 -14.53
N PHE A 93 27.99 1.37 -14.16
CA PHE A 93 29.39 0.94 -14.29
C PHE A 93 30.03 0.51 -12.96
N SER A 94 29.24 0.40 -11.89
CA SER A 94 29.73 0.00 -10.56
C SER A 94 29.05 -1.28 -10.11
N VAL A 95 29.85 -2.25 -9.65
CA VAL A 95 29.36 -3.45 -8.96
C VAL A 95 29.18 -3.08 -7.49
N LYS A 96 27.98 -3.22 -6.94
CA LYS A 96 27.70 -2.97 -5.52
C LYS A 96 27.41 -4.28 -4.80
N GLU A 97 28.32 -4.56 -3.85
CA GLU A 97 28.27 -5.50 -2.72
C GLU A 97 28.12 -7.02 -2.96
N VAL A 98 28.88 -7.74 -2.14
CA VAL A 98 28.90 -9.19 -1.97
C VAL A 98 28.25 -9.48 -0.62
N ILE A 99 27.13 -10.19 -0.63
CA ILE A 99 26.56 -10.77 0.58
C ILE A 99 26.79 -12.28 0.44
N ASP A 100 27.70 -12.82 1.24
CA ASP A 100 27.95 -14.26 1.32
C ASP A 100 26.94 -14.88 2.30
N GLU A 101 26.18 -15.89 1.86
CA GLU A 101 25.14 -16.59 2.65
C GLU A 101 25.68 -17.40 3.86
N LYS A 102 26.93 -17.18 4.30
CA LYS A 102 27.55 -18.02 5.34
C LYS A 102 27.29 -17.60 6.80
N GLU A 103 26.51 -16.55 7.07
CA GLU A 103 26.37 -16.04 8.45
C GLU A 103 24.97 -16.17 9.08
N SER A 104 23.94 -16.69 8.38
CA SER A 104 22.60 -16.85 8.98
C SER A 104 22.37 -18.16 9.74
N ASP A 105 23.22 -19.18 9.55
CA ASP A 105 23.01 -20.51 10.16
C ASP A 105 23.74 -20.71 11.50
N SER A 106 24.46 -19.69 12.00
CA SER A 106 25.18 -19.74 13.29
C SER A 106 24.53 -18.95 14.43
N GLN A 107 23.29 -18.47 14.27
CA GLN A 107 22.51 -17.82 15.33
C GLN A 107 21.10 -18.40 15.47
N LEU A 108 21.02 -19.72 15.65
CA LEU A 108 19.93 -20.43 16.32
C LEU A 108 20.54 -21.39 17.34
#